data_AF-A0A7W6B5W5-F1
#
_entry.id   AF-A0A7W6B5W5-F1
#
_cell.length_a   1.000
_cell.length_b   1.000
_cell.length_c   1.000
_cell.angle_alpha   90.00
_cell.angle_beta   90.00
_cell.angle_gamma   90.00
#
_symmetry.space_group_name_H-M   'P 1'
#
loop_
_entity.id
_entity.type
_entity.pdbx_description
1 polymer ?
#
loop_
_entity_poly.entity_id
_entity_poly.type
_entity_poly.pdbx_seq_one_letter_code
_entity_poly.pdbx_strand_id
1 'polypeptide(L)' 'MRKKTTTIRGLAFDIVVIETTQTDVIGTLFYHAEIYIRSRKTGEQKLARRSRIPGSGGAIATAVQQHGVRALEGFAT' A
#
# COMPACT_ATOMS: atom_id res chain seq x y z
N MET A 1 -16.42 -0.17 -8.92
CA MET A 1 -15.28 0.04 -7.99
C MET A 1 -14.51 -1.27 -7.84
N ARG A 2 -13.18 -1.24 -7.91
CA ARG A 2 -12.30 -2.40 -7.75
C ARG A 2 -11.37 -2.16 -6.58
N LYS A 3 -11.23 -3.16 -5.70
CA LYS A 3 -10.27 -3.15 -4.58
C LYS A 3 -9.25 -4.27 -4.80
N LYS A 4 -7.97 -3.95 -4.67
CA LYS A 4 -6.86 -4.89 -4.75
C LYS A 4 -6.03 -4.77 -3.48
N THR A 5 -5.85 -5.88 -2.78
CA THR A 5 -5.02 -5.94 -1.59
C THR A 5 -3.75 -6.72 -1.91
N THR A 6 -2.60 -6.13 -1.62
CA THR A 6 -1.29 -6.78 -1.71
C THR A 6 -0.71 -6.85 -0.32
N THR A 7 -0.30 -8.04 0.12
CA THR A 7 0.35 -8.22 1.42
C THR A 7 1.79 -8.68 1.22
N ILE A 8 2.74 -7.85 1.63
CA ILE A 8 4.15 -8.22 1.72
C ILE A 8 4.39 -8.79 3.11
N ARG A 9 4.81 -10.06 3.15
CA ARG A 9 5.02 -10.78 4.41
C ARG A 9 6.43 -10.56 4.93
N GLY A 10 6.55 -10.01 6.13
CA GLY A 10 7.84 -9.86 6.82
C GLY A 10 7.95 -10.75 8.05
N LEU A 11 9.09 -10.67 8.74
CA LEU A 11 9.37 -11.46 9.94
C LEU A 11 8.51 -10.98 11.13
N ALA A 12 8.58 -9.69 11.45
CA ALA A 12 7.86 -9.08 12.57
C ALA A 12 6.62 -8.29 12.12
N PHE A 13 6.66 -7.70 10.92
CA PHE A 13 5.61 -6.86 10.37
C PHE A 13 5.27 -7.30 8.94
N ASP A 14 3.98 -7.31 8.62
CA ASP A 14 3.51 -7.34 7.24
C ASP A 14 3.24 -5.92 6.76
N ILE A 15 3.45 -5.67 5.48
CA ILE A 15 2.98 -4.46 4.82
C ILE A 15 1.74 -4.80 4.00
N VAL A 16 0.65 -4.08 4.25
CA VAL A 16 -0.63 -4.26 3.55
C VAL A 16 -0.89 -3.04 2.70
N VAL A 17 -0.90 -3.22 1.38
CA VAL A 17 -1.23 -2.19 0.41
C VAL A 17 -2.63 -2.45 -0.11
N ILE A 18 -3.51 -1.48 0.03
CA ILE A 18 -4.90 -1.54 -0.43
C ILE A 18 -5.07 -0.49 -1.51
N GLU A 19 -5.26 -0.92 -2.75
CA GLU A 19 -5.55 -0.05 -3.89
C GLU A 19 -7.04 -0.13 -4.20
N THR A 20 -7.73 1.01 -4.15
CA THR A 20 -9.12 1.16 -4.57
C THR A 20 -9.16 2.02 -5.82
N THR A 21 -9.76 1.51 -6.89
CA THR A 21 -9.87 2.22 -8.16
C THR A 21 -11.32 2.19 -8.63
N GLN A 22 -11.81 3.33 -9.10
CA GLN A 22 -13.07 3.40 -9.81
C GLN A 22 -12.82 3.95 -11.20
N THR A 23 -13.38 3.27 -12.19
CA THR A 23 -13.32 3.63 -13.60
C THR A 23 -14.73 3.74 -14.15
N ASP A 24 -14.89 4.55 -15.18
CA ASP A 24 -16.09 4.69 -16.00
C ASP A 24 -15.69 4.74 -17.49
N VAL A 25 -16.66 4.91 -18.39
CA VAL A 25 -16.47 4.92 -19.85
C VAL A 25 -15.44 5.94 -20.34
N ILE A 26 -15.20 7.01 -19.58
CA ILE A 26 -14.24 8.10 -19.91
C ILE A 26 -12.85 7.84 -19.29
N GLY A 27 -12.72 6.92 -18.33
CA GLY A 27 -11.44 6.58 -17.70
C GLY A 27 -11.50 6.38 -16.19
N THR A 28 -10.39 6.63 -15.50
CA THR A 28 -10.32 6.48 -14.03
C THR A 28 -10.97 7.68 -13.33
N LEU A 29 -12.07 7.43 -12.63
CA LEU A 29 -12.76 8.41 -11.79
C LEU A 29 -11.95 8.71 -10.52
N PHE A 30 -11.45 7.66 -9.85
CA PHE A 30 -10.51 7.86 -8.75
C PHE A 30 -9.60 6.66 -8.54
N TYR A 31 -8.45 6.96 -7.95
CA TYR A 31 -7.54 5.98 -7.38
C TYR A 31 -7.21 6.39 -5.94
N HIS A 32 -7.22 5.42 -5.04
CA HIS A 32 -6.80 5.60 -3.66
C HIS A 32 -6.00 4.39 -3.18
N ALA A 33 -4.78 4.62 -2.73
CA ALA A 33 -3.96 3.60 -2.08
C ALA A 33 -3.79 3.93 -0.60
N GLU A 34 -3.98 2.92 0.25
CA GLU A 34 -3.67 2.96 1.68
C GLU A 34 -2.62 1.90 2.00
N ILE A 35 -1.58 2.29 2.71
CA ILE A 35 -0.46 1.42 3.06
C ILE A 35 -0.41 1.31 4.58
N TYR A 36 -0.52 0.10 5.08
CA TYR A 36 -0.51 -0.22 6.49
C TYR A 36 0.72 -1.05 6.87
N ILE A 37 1.26 -0.77 8.04
CA ILE A 37 2.21 -1.66 8.74
C ILE A 37 1.38 -2.48 9.72
N ARG A 38 1.40 -3.80 9.58
CA ARG A 38 0.69 -4.75 10.44
C ARG A 38 1.66 -5.54 11.29
N SER A 39 1.53 -5.45 12.61
CA SER A 39 2.27 -6.30 13.54
C SER A 39 1.80 -7.75 13.43
N ARG A 40 2.73 -8.70 13.26
CA ARG A 40 2.41 -10.14 13.28
C ARG A 40 2.15 -10.67 14.68
N LYS A 41 2.75 -10.07 15.70
CA LYS A 41 2.60 -10.48 17.09
C LYS A 41 1.22 -10.12 17.64
N THR A 42 0.72 -8.93 17.30
CA THR A 42 -0.50 -8.36 17.89
C THR A 42 -1.64 -8.22 16.89
N GLY A 43 -1.39 -8.32 15.59
CA GLY A 43 -2.37 -8.08 14.53
C GLY A 43 -2.71 -6.60 14.30
N GLU A 44 -2.18 -5.70 15.13
CA GLU A 44 -2.43 -4.25 15.06
C GLU A 44 -1.97 -3.68 13.71
N GLN A 45 -2.79 -2.79 13.14
CA GLN A 45 -2.51 -2.12 11.87
C GLN A 45 -2.36 -0.62 12.09
N LYS A 46 -1.25 -0.06 11.62
CA LYS A 46 -1.00 1.38 11.59
C LYS A 46 -0.95 1.87 10.16
N LEU A 47 -1.74 2.90 9.84
CA LEU A 47 -1.66 3.57 8.55
C LEU A 47 -0.29 4.27 8.44
N ALA A 48 0.51 3.87 7.46
CA ALA A 48 1.80 4.46 7.17
C ALA A 48 1.69 5.55 6.11
N ARG A 49 0.91 5.31 5.05
CA ARG A 49 0.79 6.27 3.93
C ARG A 49 -0.53 6.14 3.19
N ARG A 50 -0.93 7.25 2.57
CA ARG A 50 -1.95 7.31 1.53
C ARG A 50 -1.38 7.84 0.22
N SER A 51 -1.93 7.41 -0.91
CA SER A 51 -1.60 7.97 -2.22
C SER A 51 -2.85 8.05 -3.11
N ARG A 52 -2.87 9.05 -4.00
CA ARG A 52 -3.88 9.20 -5.06
C ARG A 52 -3.29 9.02 -6.46
N ILE A 53 -2.01 8.66 -6.55
CA ILE A 53 -1.31 8.45 -7.83
C ILE A 53 -1.53 7.01 -8.28
N PRO A 54 -2.18 6.76 -9.44
CA PRO A 54 -2.38 5.42 -9.95
C PRO A 54 -1.09 4.60 -10.03
N GLY A 55 -1.14 3.34 -9.61
CA GLY A 55 0.02 2.44 -9.62
C GLY A 55 1.04 2.64 -8.51
N SER A 56 0.94 3.72 -7.71
CA SER A 56 1.87 3.97 -6.60
C SER A 56 1.83 2.88 -5.53
N GLY A 57 0.70 2.24 -5.29
CA GLY A 57 0.61 1.09 -4.38
C GLY A 57 1.51 -0.07 -4.82
N GLY A 58 1.53 -0.40 -6.11
CA GLY A 58 2.43 -1.40 -6.68
C GLY A 58 3.90 -1.00 -6.61
N ALA A 59 4.22 0.27 -6.87
CA ALA A 59 5.59 0.78 -6.75
C ALA A 59 6.11 0.70 -5.30
N ILE A 60 5.28 1.09 -4.33
CA ILE A 60 5.61 0.98 -2.90
C ILE A 60 5.76 -0.49 -2.49
N ALA A 61 4.85 -1.37 -2.94
CA ALA A 61 4.95 -2.80 -2.67
C ALA A 61 6.28 -3.39 -3.17
N THR A 62 6.71 -2.99 -4.36
CA THR A 62 7.99 -3.42 -4.95
C THR A 62 9.18 -2.89 -4.14
N ALA A 63 9.17 -1.61 -3.78
CA ALA A 63 10.23 -1.01 -2.96
C ALA A 63 10.34 -1.67 -1.58
N VAL A 64 9.20 -1.97 -0.94
CA VAL A 64 9.15 -2.70 0.34
C VAL A 64 9.68 -4.13 0.19
N GLN A 65 9.35 -4.82 -0.89
CA GLN A 65 9.86 -6.17 -1.15
C GLN A 65 11.40 -6.19 -1.27
N GLN A 66 11.99 -5.13 -1.83
CA GLN A 66 13.43 -5.01 -2.08
C GLN A 66 14.22 -4.46 -0.88
N HIS A 67 13.67 -3.48 -0.17
CA HIS A 67 14.39 -2.72 0.86
C HIS A 67 13.76 -2.85 2.27
N GLY A 68 12.70 -3.64 2.39
CA GLY A 68 11.95 -3.80 3.63
C GLY A 68 11.17 -2.54 4.03
N VAL A 69 10.82 -2.46 5.32
CA VAL A 69 9.98 -1.37 5.87
C VAL A 69 10.61 0.01 5.69
N ARG A 70 11.95 0.10 5.65
CA ARG A 70 12.68 1.36 5.41
C ARG A 70 12.33 2.04 4.09
N ALA A 71 11.84 1.28 3.11
CA ALA A 71 11.32 1.88 1.87
C ALA A 71 10.25 2.93 2.15
N LEU A 72 9.47 2.81 3.23
CA LEU A 72 8.42 3.74 3.61
C LEU A 72 8.96 5.08 4.15
N GLU A 73 10.21 5.15 4.59
CA GLU A 73 10.84 6.39 5.09
C GLU A 73 11.12 7.39 3.96
N GLY A 74 11.65 6.91 2.83
CA GLY A 74 11.89 7.72 1.62
C GLY A 74 10.63 8.25 0.94
N PHE A 75 9.47 7.86 1.45
CA PHE A 75 8.15 8.24 1.00
C PHE A 75 7.43 9.18 1.97
N ALA A 76 8.03 9.51 3.12
CA ALA A 76 7.50 10.51 4.04
C ALA A 76 7.80 11.90 3.48
N THR A 77 6.76 12.62 3.05
CA THR A 77 6.79 14.04 2.74
C THR A 77 5.44 14.63 3.09
#